data_AF-A0A9N9YUZ0-F1
#
_entry.id   AF-A0A9N9YUZ0-F1
#
_cell.length_a   1.000
_cell.length_b   1.000
_cell.length_c   1.000
_cell.angle_alpha   90.00
_cell.angle_beta   90.00
_cell.angle_gamma   90.00
#
_symmetry.space_group_name_H-M   'P 1'
#
loop_
_entity.id
_entity.type
_entity.pdbx_description
1 polymer ?
#
loop_
_entity_poly.entity_id
_entity_poly.type
_entity_poly.pdbx_seq_one_letter_code
_entity_poly.pdbx_strand_id
1 'polypeptide(L)'
;MAPTLRISHPALGIELEGQGSAFYPGDAIIGRVYRRAPIDCAEARIDLAFHGRAKSRLVVKKGDSRRTYRGRFTLLHQTQSVFAGPMHIPEGSPSQQEWPFALEIPRNIDAGLFPQQYDAEHSFIPIDPAYVGDQPLPASFYSGWVSKEGFIEYYIEATLRFQRKGSWDEVTATMPIHILAFNPNPPIVDFHLQCVARPGSVCTQRLVPGMENAELSKTEKMKKFFGAKSVPAFFFRLDVSLPSVIQLGYDPIPVLMRLIPNWPNTSEIIRNVQQKPTLISFKATLESRCDIRCDGYFRAREADWKEKLELQSEAHGGRRVTVEIPFSEKGPPVDVGKALDLRIGGHAGTSLAFHDFTTFNVSLSHQLSWTAKCEIAGEGWTIHGTQPVKVLPQTSDGRPGGFAQSQSAKTQRAESWMVPPAEVEPPPTFAEVERDDKKQSIANAQTVGEGVGTSSKSGQEDYSGYPKEKQ
;
A
#
# COMPACT_ATOMS: atom_id res chain seq x y z
N MET A 1 -11.62 9.64 4.88
CA MET A 1 -12.52 9.17 5.97
C MET A 1 -11.51 8.68 6.97
N ALA A 2 -11.44 9.28 8.14
CA ALA A 2 -10.35 8.93 9.06
C ALA A 2 -10.58 7.52 9.64
N PRO A 3 -9.52 6.74 9.88
CA PRO A 3 -9.61 5.55 10.72
C PRO A 3 -10.11 5.93 12.11
N THR A 4 -10.76 5.00 12.80
CA THR A 4 -11.15 5.18 14.21
C THR A 4 -9.88 5.42 15.02
N LEU A 5 -9.87 6.55 15.75
CA LEU A 5 -8.78 6.88 16.66
C LEU A 5 -9.07 6.31 18.05
N ARG A 6 -8.02 6.14 18.85
CA ARG A 6 -8.18 5.82 20.27
C ARG A 6 -8.82 7.00 20.98
N ILE A 7 -9.95 6.75 21.64
CA ILE A 7 -10.62 7.70 22.52
C ILE A 7 -10.57 7.11 23.91
N SER A 8 -9.92 7.82 24.82
CA SER A 8 -9.81 7.44 26.22
C SER A 8 -9.78 8.72 27.05
N HIS A 9 -10.56 8.73 28.13
CA HIS A 9 -10.64 9.86 29.05
C HIS A 9 -10.99 9.36 30.46
N PRO A 10 -10.86 10.17 31.52
CA PRO A 10 -11.12 9.72 32.89
C PRO A 10 -12.51 9.11 33.10
N ALA A 11 -13.52 9.51 32.34
CA ALA A 11 -14.89 9.00 32.46
C ALA A 11 -15.07 7.56 31.92
N LEU A 12 -14.20 7.11 31.02
CA LEU A 12 -14.18 5.76 30.47
C LEU A 12 -12.92 5.56 29.62
N GLY A 13 -12.27 4.41 29.76
CA GLY A 13 -11.16 4.00 28.93
C GLY A 13 -11.11 2.49 28.74
N ILE A 14 -10.35 2.07 27.74
CA ILE A 14 -10.06 0.67 27.42
C ILE A 14 -8.56 0.48 27.51
N GLU A 15 -8.13 -0.62 28.10
CA GLU A 15 -6.74 -1.05 28.18
C GLU A 15 -6.67 -2.53 27.79
N LEU A 16 -5.75 -2.88 26.90
CA LEU A 16 -5.52 -4.26 26.47
C LEU A 16 -4.40 -4.87 27.30
N GLU A 17 -4.48 -6.18 27.56
CA GLU A 17 -3.38 -6.92 28.16
C GLU A 17 -2.28 -7.21 27.11
N GLY A 18 -1.01 -7.12 27.53
CA GLY A 18 0.14 -7.35 26.66
C GLY A 18 0.72 -6.08 26.01
N GLN A 19 1.77 -6.25 25.20
CA GLN A 19 2.54 -5.14 24.60
C GLN A 19 2.08 -4.73 23.19
N GLY A 20 0.95 -5.23 22.69
CA GLY A 20 0.54 -5.00 21.31
C GLY A 20 -0.97 -4.93 21.09
N SER A 21 -1.35 -4.23 20.02
CA SER A 21 -2.72 -4.19 19.49
C SER A 21 -2.87 -5.00 18.19
N ALA A 22 -1.89 -5.86 17.88
CA ALA A 22 -1.87 -6.69 16.69
C ALA A 22 -2.28 -8.13 17.02
N PHE A 23 -3.26 -8.66 16.29
CA PHE A 23 -3.86 -9.97 16.53
C PHE A 23 -4.09 -10.69 15.21
N TYR A 24 -4.22 -12.01 15.27
CA TYR A 24 -4.67 -12.84 14.16
C TYR A 24 -6.15 -13.21 14.34
N PRO A 25 -6.87 -13.50 13.24
CA PRO A 25 -8.15 -14.18 13.29
C PRO A 25 -8.07 -15.47 14.12
N GLY A 26 -8.96 -15.62 15.11
CA GLY A 26 -8.97 -16.71 16.08
C GLY A 26 -8.26 -16.42 17.41
N ASP A 27 -7.57 -15.29 17.56
CA ASP A 27 -6.99 -14.88 18.84
C ASP A 27 -8.07 -14.39 19.81
N ALA A 28 -7.75 -14.36 21.10
CA ALA A 28 -8.55 -13.71 22.14
C ALA A 28 -7.95 -12.36 22.51
N ILE A 29 -8.77 -11.30 22.45
CA ILE A 29 -8.43 -9.97 22.96
C ILE A 29 -8.81 -9.94 24.43
N ILE A 30 -7.81 -9.84 25.30
CA ILE A 30 -8.00 -9.73 26.76
C ILE A 30 -7.68 -8.30 27.18
N GLY A 31 -8.50 -7.74 28.06
CA GLY A 31 -8.30 -6.39 28.54
C GLY A 31 -9.24 -6.00 29.66
N ARG A 32 -9.31 -4.70 29.91
CA ARG A 32 -10.22 -4.09 30.89
C ARG A 32 -10.80 -2.79 30.38
N VAL A 33 -12.05 -2.55 30.75
CA VAL A 33 -12.64 -1.22 30.75
C VAL A 33 -12.34 -0.59 32.11
N TYR A 34 -12.00 0.69 32.14
CA TYR A 34 -11.75 1.38 33.40
C TYR A 34 -12.44 2.75 33.44
N ARG A 35 -12.73 3.21 34.66
CA ARG A 35 -13.20 4.57 34.94
C ARG A 35 -12.47 5.14 36.15
N ARG A 36 -12.08 6.41 36.04
CA ARG A 36 -11.43 7.22 37.08
C ARG A 36 -12.27 8.41 37.53
N ALA A 37 -13.15 8.91 36.66
CA ALA A 37 -13.96 10.07 36.99
C ALA A 37 -15.00 9.71 38.06
N PRO A 38 -15.25 10.61 39.03
CA PRO A 38 -16.24 10.39 40.06
C PRO A 38 -17.62 10.07 39.47
N ILE A 39 -18.36 9.22 40.15
CA ILE A 39 -19.74 8.87 39.81
C ILE A 39 -20.43 8.31 41.04
N ASP A 40 -21.70 8.59 41.18
CA ASP A 40 -22.57 7.97 42.17
C ASP A 40 -23.93 7.76 41.51
N CYS A 41 -24.24 6.53 41.13
CA CYS A 41 -25.50 6.18 40.48
C CYS A 41 -25.97 4.78 40.89
N ALA A 42 -27.29 4.63 41.03
CA ALA A 42 -27.92 3.36 41.39
C ALA A 42 -27.99 2.38 40.21
N GLU A 43 -27.97 2.91 38.98
CA GLU A 43 -28.07 2.12 37.76
C GLU A 43 -27.04 2.60 36.72
N ALA A 44 -26.16 1.68 36.34
CA ALA A 44 -25.22 1.84 35.26
C ALA A 44 -25.03 0.50 34.52
N ARG A 45 -24.68 0.60 33.24
CA ARG A 45 -24.38 -0.54 32.37
C ARG A 45 -23.16 -0.21 31.51
N ILE A 46 -22.27 -1.17 31.37
CA ILE A 46 -21.14 -1.09 30.45
C ILE A 46 -21.29 -2.20 29.42
N ASP A 47 -21.42 -1.80 28.17
CA ASP A 47 -21.42 -2.69 27.01
C ASP A 47 -20.13 -2.48 26.21
N LEU A 48 -19.57 -3.59 25.72
CA LEU A 48 -18.52 -3.63 24.72
C LEU A 48 -19.09 -4.00 23.37
N ALA A 49 -18.57 -3.38 22.32
CA ALA A 49 -18.82 -3.76 20.94
C ALA A 49 -17.49 -3.90 20.19
N PHE A 50 -17.24 -5.07 19.59
CA PHE A 50 -16.14 -5.28 18.66
C PHE A 50 -16.64 -5.06 17.24
N HIS A 51 -15.98 -4.16 16.52
CA HIS A 51 -16.35 -3.77 15.16
C HIS A 51 -15.25 -4.13 14.19
N GLY A 52 -15.64 -4.62 13.01
CA GLY A 52 -14.77 -4.70 11.84
C GLY A 52 -15.51 -4.17 10.63
N ARG A 53 -14.85 -3.34 9.82
CA ARG A 53 -15.48 -2.72 8.65
C ARG A 53 -14.50 -2.48 7.51
N ALA A 54 -14.98 -2.67 6.29
CA ALA A 54 -14.30 -2.29 5.06
C ALA A 54 -14.99 -1.06 4.44
N LYS A 55 -14.20 -0.03 4.13
CA LYS A 55 -14.70 1.25 3.63
C LYS A 55 -13.87 1.72 2.46
N SER A 56 -14.58 2.32 1.50
CA SER A 56 -14.01 2.97 0.33
C SER A 56 -14.60 4.36 0.18
N ARG A 57 -13.83 5.29 -0.36
CA ARG A 57 -14.27 6.65 -0.66
C ARG A 57 -13.70 7.11 -1.99
N LEU A 58 -14.56 7.71 -2.81
CA LEU A 58 -14.18 8.38 -4.05
C LEU A 58 -14.78 9.79 -4.10
N VAL A 59 -13.96 10.80 -4.34
CA VAL A 59 -14.36 12.19 -4.54
C VAL A 59 -14.15 12.57 -6.00
N VAL A 60 -15.25 12.87 -6.70
CA VAL A 60 -15.23 13.33 -8.10
C VAL A 60 -15.56 14.82 -8.13
N LYS A 61 -14.70 15.61 -8.78
CA LYS A 61 -14.95 17.04 -9.06
C LYS A 61 -15.32 17.20 -10.54
N LYS A 62 -16.39 17.95 -10.83
CA LYS A 62 -16.80 18.33 -12.19
C LYS A 62 -17.21 19.80 -12.19
N GLY A 63 -16.34 20.68 -12.67
CA GLY A 63 -16.48 22.13 -12.46
C GLY A 63 -16.54 22.47 -10.97
N ASP A 64 -17.49 23.30 -10.57
CA ASP A 64 -17.74 23.65 -9.16
C ASP A 64 -18.46 22.55 -8.37
N SER A 65 -18.94 21.50 -9.03
CA SER A 65 -19.63 20.40 -8.34
C SER A 65 -18.64 19.38 -7.78
N ARG A 66 -18.81 19.02 -6.50
CA ARG A 66 -18.07 17.95 -5.82
C ARG A 66 -19.05 16.86 -5.38
N ARG A 67 -18.85 15.63 -5.85
CA ARG A 67 -19.60 14.45 -5.40
C ARG A 67 -18.69 13.49 -4.66
N THR A 68 -19.18 12.92 -3.57
CA THR A 68 -18.46 11.90 -2.79
C THR A 68 -19.26 10.61 -2.80
N TYR A 69 -18.67 9.56 -3.35
CA TYR A 69 -19.16 8.18 -3.33
C TYR A 69 -18.46 7.41 -2.21
N ARG A 70 -19.17 6.45 -1.62
CA ARG A 70 -18.64 5.63 -0.52
C ARG A 70 -19.15 4.21 -0.69
N GLY A 71 -18.31 3.22 -0.39
CA GLY A 71 -18.74 1.84 -0.15
C GLY A 71 -18.49 1.49 1.31
N ARG A 72 -19.41 0.76 1.94
CA ARG A 72 -19.32 0.38 3.36
C ARG A 72 -19.84 -1.04 3.57
N PHE A 73 -18.98 -1.88 4.14
CA PHE A 73 -19.31 -3.24 4.52
C PHE A 73 -18.94 -3.46 5.99
N THR A 74 -19.88 -4.00 6.76
CA THR A 74 -19.62 -4.46 8.13
C THR A 74 -19.12 -5.90 8.04
N LEU A 75 -17.92 -6.15 8.55
CA LEU A 75 -17.27 -7.47 8.50
C LEU A 75 -17.53 -8.29 9.76
N LEU A 76 -17.63 -7.62 10.90
CA LEU A 76 -18.03 -8.21 12.17
C LEU A 76 -18.67 -7.14 13.07
N HIS A 77 -19.56 -7.59 13.94
CA HIS A 77 -20.14 -6.80 15.01
C HIS A 77 -20.54 -7.74 16.16
N GLN A 78 -19.71 -7.80 17.19
CA GLN A 78 -19.98 -8.59 18.40
C GLN A 78 -20.21 -7.68 19.58
N THR A 79 -21.12 -8.04 20.48
CA THR A 79 -21.42 -7.25 21.68
C THR A 79 -21.32 -8.10 22.94
N GLN A 80 -20.89 -7.48 24.05
CA GLN A 80 -20.74 -8.13 25.35
C GLN A 80 -21.04 -7.13 26.46
N SER A 81 -21.97 -7.45 27.37
CA SER A 81 -22.17 -6.65 28.59
C SER A 81 -21.14 -7.08 29.64
N VAL A 82 -20.35 -6.13 30.15
CA VAL A 82 -19.29 -6.38 31.15
C VAL A 82 -19.65 -5.89 32.54
N PHE A 83 -20.69 -5.06 32.66
CA PHE A 83 -21.19 -4.58 33.94
C PHE A 83 -22.65 -4.17 33.85
N ALA A 84 -23.42 -4.47 34.90
CA ALA A 84 -24.75 -3.93 35.14
C ALA A 84 -24.98 -3.81 36.65
N GLY A 85 -25.31 -2.62 37.14
CA GLY A 85 -25.58 -2.38 38.55
C GLY A 85 -25.22 -0.98 39.03
N PRO A 86 -25.24 -0.76 40.36
CA PRO A 86 -24.87 0.52 40.96
C PRO A 86 -23.36 0.79 40.83
N MET A 87 -22.98 2.05 40.57
CA MET A 87 -21.59 2.46 40.40
C MET A 87 -21.28 3.65 41.31
N HIS A 88 -20.21 3.50 42.09
CA HIS A 88 -19.75 4.52 43.03
C HIS A 88 -18.22 4.68 42.96
N ILE A 89 -17.77 5.86 42.54
CA ILE A 89 -16.37 6.29 42.53
C ILE A 89 -16.33 7.64 43.26
N PRO A 90 -15.77 7.72 44.47
CA PRO A 90 -15.73 8.94 45.25
C PRO A 90 -14.89 10.04 44.59
N GLU A 91 -15.24 11.29 44.84
CA GLU A 91 -14.42 12.44 44.43
C GLU A 91 -13.07 12.44 45.16
N GLY A 92 -11.98 12.70 44.42
CA GLY A 92 -10.62 12.69 44.96
C GLY A 92 -10.05 11.30 45.26
N SER A 93 -10.78 10.21 44.97
CA SER A 93 -10.23 8.86 45.15
C SER A 93 -9.12 8.58 44.12
N PRO A 94 -7.96 8.04 44.54
CA PRO A 94 -6.97 7.52 43.61
C PRO A 94 -7.40 6.18 42.99
N SER A 95 -8.47 5.55 43.51
CA SER A 95 -8.94 4.25 43.03
C SER A 95 -9.68 4.39 41.70
N GLN A 96 -9.32 3.57 40.72
CA GLN A 96 -10.13 3.34 39.52
C GLN A 96 -11.00 2.09 39.71
N GLN A 97 -12.18 2.09 39.10
CA GLN A 97 -12.94 0.85 38.90
C GLN A 97 -12.58 0.27 37.54
N GLU A 98 -12.47 -1.06 37.50
CA GLU A 98 -12.06 -1.81 36.33
C GLU A 98 -13.00 -2.99 36.12
N TRP A 99 -13.31 -3.28 34.87
CA TRP A 99 -14.14 -4.40 34.45
C TRP A 99 -13.37 -5.21 33.39
N PRO A 100 -12.90 -6.42 33.72
CA PRO A 100 -12.16 -7.24 32.78
C PRO A 100 -13.09 -7.74 31.66
N PHE A 101 -12.50 -7.98 30.48
CA PHE A 101 -13.20 -8.59 29.35
C PHE A 101 -12.28 -9.53 28.57
N ALA A 102 -12.92 -10.44 27.83
CA ALA A 102 -12.27 -11.28 26.84
C ALA A 102 -13.20 -11.39 25.62
N LEU A 103 -12.67 -11.08 24.43
CA LEU A 103 -13.38 -11.09 23.15
C LEU A 103 -12.63 -12.02 22.18
N GLU A 104 -13.33 -12.97 21.56
CA GLU A 104 -12.74 -13.84 20.55
C GLU A 104 -12.84 -13.22 19.15
N ILE A 105 -11.72 -13.15 18.44
CA ILE A 105 -11.69 -12.67 17.06
C ILE A 105 -12.16 -13.81 16.17
N PRO A 106 -13.27 -13.65 15.42
CA PRO A 106 -13.74 -14.70 14.53
C PRO A 106 -12.73 -14.93 13.40
N ARG A 107 -12.62 -16.19 12.94
CA ARG A 107 -11.77 -16.54 11.80
C ARG A 107 -12.33 -16.07 10.47
N ASN A 108 -13.65 -15.95 10.40
CA ASN A 108 -14.41 -15.67 9.21
C ASN A 108 -15.31 -14.44 9.40
N ILE A 109 -15.78 -13.90 8.29
CA ILE A 109 -16.74 -12.79 8.26
C ILE A 109 -18.10 -13.26 8.77
N ASP A 110 -18.82 -12.40 9.50
CA ASP A 110 -20.16 -12.70 9.97
C ASP A 110 -21.19 -12.55 8.84
N ALA A 111 -21.66 -13.68 8.31
CA ALA A 111 -22.66 -13.74 7.25
C ALA A 111 -24.00 -13.09 7.64
N GLY A 112 -24.33 -13.03 8.93
CA GLY A 112 -25.57 -12.42 9.43
C GLY A 112 -25.63 -10.91 9.25
N LEU A 113 -24.49 -10.26 8.99
CA LEU A 113 -24.38 -8.81 8.83
C LEU A 113 -24.59 -8.32 7.40
N PHE A 114 -24.81 -9.23 6.45
CA PHE A 114 -25.01 -8.92 5.05
C PHE A 114 -26.52 -8.97 4.74
N PRO A 115 -27.25 -7.84 4.84
CA PRO A 115 -28.63 -7.79 4.42
C PRO A 115 -28.76 -8.23 2.95
N GLN A 116 -29.90 -8.85 2.63
CA GLN A 116 -30.30 -9.22 1.26
C GLN A 116 -30.35 -8.02 0.28
N GLN A 117 -30.10 -6.79 0.76
CA GLN A 117 -30.19 -5.54 0.02
C GLN A 117 -28.85 -5.05 -0.55
N TYR A 118 -27.72 -5.70 -0.22
CA TYR A 118 -26.49 -5.41 -0.94
C TYR A 118 -26.68 -5.85 -2.40
N ASP A 119 -26.29 -4.99 -3.33
CA ASP A 119 -26.32 -5.30 -4.75
C ASP A 119 -24.96 -5.88 -5.15
N ALA A 120 -24.97 -7.05 -5.78
CA ALA A 120 -23.76 -7.74 -6.24
C ALA A 120 -22.93 -6.88 -7.19
N GLU A 121 -23.56 -5.96 -7.96
CA GLU A 121 -22.84 -5.02 -8.83
C GLU A 121 -21.89 -4.09 -8.07
N HIS A 122 -22.10 -3.92 -6.77
CA HIS A 122 -21.35 -3.03 -5.90
C HIS A 122 -20.23 -3.72 -5.11
N SER A 123 -20.01 -5.03 -5.34
CA SER A 123 -19.01 -5.83 -4.63
C SER A 123 -18.05 -6.59 -5.55
N PHE A 124 -16.75 -6.58 -5.27
CA PHE A 124 -15.75 -7.35 -6.02
C PHE A 124 -15.90 -8.87 -5.86
N ILE A 125 -16.51 -9.32 -4.76
CA ILE A 125 -16.76 -10.73 -4.45
C ILE A 125 -18.26 -10.99 -4.25
N PRO A 126 -18.74 -12.24 -4.41
CA PRO A 126 -20.11 -12.60 -4.08
C PRO A 126 -20.52 -12.18 -2.66
N ILE A 127 -21.79 -11.80 -2.51
CA ILE A 127 -22.39 -11.32 -1.26
C ILE A 127 -23.46 -12.27 -0.71
N ASP A 128 -23.60 -13.46 -1.30
CA ASP A 128 -24.51 -14.46 -0.77
C ASP A 128 -24.00 -14.95 0.61
N PRO A 129 -24.90 -15.21 1.58
CA PRO A 129 -24.49 -15.52 2.95
C PRO A 129 -23.56 -16.74 3.08
N ALA A 130 -23.71 -17.74 2.20
CA ALA A 130 -22.86 -18.93 2.23
C ALA A 130 -21.42 -18.58 1.84
N TYR A 131 -21.24 -17.88 0.71
CA TYR A 131 -19.91 -17.42 0.30
C TYR A 131 -19.27 -16.47 1.30
N VAL A 132 -20.05 -15.53 1.87
CA VAL A 132 -19.58 -14.56 2.87
C VAL A 132 -19.09 -15.25 4.13
N GLY A 133 -19.85 -16.21 4.67
CA GLY A 133 -19.48 -16.95 5.87
C GLY A 133 -18.19 -17.76 5.72
N ASP A 134 -17.86 -18.17 4.50
CA ASP A 134 -16.61 -18.88 4.19
C ASP A 134 -15.42 -17.94 3.98
N GLN A 135 -15.64 -16.63 3.83
CA GLN A 135 -14.54 -15.68 3.65
C GLN A 135 -13.75 -15.50 4.95
N PRO A 136 -12.41 -15.57 4.91
CA PRO A 136 -11.59 -15.28 6.07
C PRO A 136 -11.72 -13.80 6.45
N LEU A 137 -11.53 -13.52 7.74
CA LEU A 137 -11.48 -12.14 8.21
C LEU A 137 -10.25 -11.43 7.60
N PRO A 138 -10.42 -10.33 6.85
CA PRO A 138 -9.30 -9.70 6.18
C PRO A 138 -8.37 -8.97 7.16
N ALA A 139 -7.12 -8.76 6.77
CA ALA A 139 -6.19 -7.98 7.55
C ALA A 139 -6.59 -6.49 7.57
N SER A 140 -6.19 -5.79 8.64
CA SER A 140 -6.23 -4.34 8.68
C SER A 140 -5.44 -3.75 7.52
N PHE A 141 -6.04 -2.78 6.83
CA PHE A 141 -5.46 -2.16 5.65
C PHE A 141 -5.84 -0.69 5.60
N TYR A 142 -4.93 0.14 5.12
CA TYR A 142 -5.22 1.53 4.78
C TYR A 142 -4.30 1.96 3.65
N SER A 143 -4.89 2.44 2.56
CA SER A 143 -4.17 3.14 1.50
C SER A 143 -5.11 4.15 0.86
N GLY A 144 -4.55 5.27 0.38
CA GLY A 144 -5.39 6.31 -0.19
C GLY A 144 -4.68 7.64 -0.40
N TRP A 145 -5.34 8.44 -1.23
CA TRP A 145 -4.98 9.79 -1.65
C TRP A 145 -6.18 10.71 -1.35
N VAL A 146 -5.99 12.02 -1.45
CA VAL A 146 -7.02 13.04 -1.09
C VAL A 146 -8.41 12.79 -1.70
N SER A 147 -8.48 12.19 -2.90
CA SER A 147 -9.74 11.92 -3.61
C SER A 147 -10.17 10.46 -3.62
N LYS A 148 -9.35 9.51 -3.16
CA LYS A 148 -9.59 8.06 -3.27
C LYS A 148 -9.01 7.36 -2.06
N GLU A 149 -9.80 6.63 -1.30
CA GLU A 149 -9.31 5.94 -0.09
C GLU A 149 -9.94 4.55 0.00
N GLY A 150 -9.18 3.58 0.48
CA GLY A 150 -9.64 2.24 0.82
C GLY A 150 -9.03 1.81 2.16
N PHE A 151 -9.86 1.31 3.07
CA PHE A 151 -9.36 0.83 4.35
C PHE A 151 -10.25 -0.24 4.99
N ILE A 152 -9.61 -1.11 5.75
CA ILE A 152 -10.19 -2.20 6.52
C ILE A 152 -9.70 -1.99 7.95
N GLU A 153 -10.62 -1.81 8.89
CA GLU A 153 -10.27 -1.48 10.27
C GLU A 153 -11.09 -2.26 11.28
N TYR A 154 -10.50 -2.41 12.46
CA TYR A 154 -11.10 -3.08 13.61
C TYR A 154 -10.93 -2.22 14.85
N TYR A 155 -11.93 -2.20 15.72
CA TYR A 155 -11.86 -1.45 16.96
C TYR A 155 -12.85 -2.00 17.98
N ILE A 156 -12.52 -1.85 19.25
CA ILE A 156 -13.43 -2.09 20.38
C ILE A 156 -14.00 -0.74 20.81
N GLU A 157 -15.30 -0.69 21.02
CA GLU A 157 -16.02 0.43 21.61
C GLU A 157 -16.56 -0.02 22.97
N ALA A 158 -16.32 0.79 24.01
CA ALA A 158 -16.93 0.63 25.31
C ALA A 158 -17.93 1.76 25.53
N THR A 159 -19.14 1.42 25.94
CA THR A 159 -20.23 2.37 26.16
C THR A 159 -20.75 2.22 27.57
N LEU A 160 -20.59 3.27 28.38
CA LEU A 160 -21.13 3.39 29.73
C LEU A 160 -22.43 4.20 29.66
N ARG A 161 -23.55 3.57 30.01
CA ARG A 161 -24.86 4.22 30.21
C ARG A 161 -25.19 4.24 31.67
N PHE A 162 -25.60 5.38 32.21
CA PHE A 162 -25.94 5.50 33.64
C PHE A 162 -27.00 6.56 33.88
N GLN A 163 -27.74 6.41 34.98
CA GLN A 163 -28.76 7.37 35.36
C GLN A 163 -28.19 8.46 36.28
N ARG A 164 -28.43 9.72 35.94
CA ARG A 164 -28.08 10.89 36.75
C ARG A 164 -29.27 11.85 36.80
N LYS A 165 -29.73 12.19 38.01
CA LYS A 165 -30.85 13.11 38.24
C LYS A 165 -32.11 12.79 37.42
N GLY A 166 -32.40 11.50 37.23
CA GLY A 166 -33.57 11.04 36.47
C GLY A 166 -33.39 10.96 34.94
N SER A 167 -32.25 11.40 34.40
CA SER A 167 -31.90 11.27 32.97
C SER A 167 -30.85 10.17 32.76
N TRP A 168 -30.82 9.59 31.56
CA TRP A 168 -29.73 8.72 31.12
C TRP A 168 -28.61 9.56 30.48
N ASP A 169 -27.40 9.35 30.97
CA ASP A 169 -26.16 9.86 30.37
C ASP A 169 -25.43 8.70 29.67
N GLU A 170 -24.67 9.01 28.62
CA GLU A 170 -23.85 8.05 27.87
C GLU A 170 -22.44 8.58 27.68
N VAL A 171 -21.45 7.71 27.87
CA VAL A 171 -20.03 8.01 27.67
C VAL A 171 -19.39 6.84 26.91
N THR A 172 -18.56 7.14 25.90
CA THR A 172 -17.92 6.12 25.06
C THR A 172 -16.40 6.22 25.08
N ALA A 173 -15.74 5.09 24.86
CA ALA A 173 -14.29 4.99 24.65
C ALA A 173 -14.02 4.02 23.49
N THR A 174 -12.96 4.25 22.72
CA THR A 174 -12.60 3.42 21.56
C THR A 174 -11.15 2.98 21.62
N MET A 175 -10.90 1.73 21.22
CA MET A 175 -9.57 1.12 21.12
C MET A 175 -9.40 0.49 19.74
N PRO A 176 -8.56 1.08 18.85
CA PRO A 176 -8.23 0.47 17.56
C PRO A 176 -7.47 -0.85 17.73
N ILE A 177 -7.79 -1.80 16.87
CA ILE A 177 -7.19 -3.14 16.82
C ILE A 177 -6.63 -3.37 15.42
N HIS A 178 -5.44 -3.95 15.34
CA HIS A 178 -4.80 -4.34 14.08
C HIS A 178 -4.94 -5.85 13.88
N ILE A 179 -5.64 -6.25 12.83
CA ILE A 179 -5.73 -7.65 12.43
C ILE A 179 -4.66 -7.94 11.39
N LEU A 180 -3.83 -8.95 11.66
CA LEU A 180 -2.83 -9.45 10.74
C LEU A 180 -3.41 -10.53 9.84
N ALA A 181 -2.84 -10.66 8.65
CA ALA A 181 -3.22 -11.71 7.72
C ALA A 181 -2.88 -13.09 8.28
N PHE A 182 -3.85 -13.99 8.35
CA PHE A 182 -3.61 -15.36 8.80
C PHE A 182 -3.13 -16.23 7.63
N ASN A 183 -1.97 -16.87 7.78
CA ASN A 183 -1.47 -17.84 6.82
C ASN A 183 -0.85 -19.05 7.54
N PRO A 184 -1.59 -20.16 7.64
CA PRO A 184 -1.13 -21.36 8.33
C PRO A 184 -0.16 -22.19 7.47
N ASN A 185 0.12 -21.78 6.23
CA ASN A 185 0.98 -22.56 5.35
C ASN A 185 2.45 -22.32 5.68
N PRO A 186 3.31 -23.36 5.56
CA PRO A 186 4.74 -23.21 5.74
C PRO A 186 5.32 -22.21 4.75
N PRO A 187 6.52 -21.66 5.03
CA PRO A 187 7.19 -20.77 4.10
C PRO A 187 7.30 -21.39 2.70
N ILE A 188 7.05 -20.59 1.66
CA ILE A 188 7.15 -21.08 0.29
C ILE A 188 8.58 -21.48 -0.03
N VAL A 189 8.73 -22.61 -0.71
CA VAL A 189 10.03 -23.07 -1.26
C VAL A 189 10.07 -22.93 -2.78
N ASP A 190 8.91 -22.87 -3.43
CA ASP A 190 8.78 -22.64 -4.87
C ASP A 190 8.19 -21.24 -5.11
N PHE A 191 8.98 -20.40 -5.79
CA PHE A 191 8.60 -19.04 -6.17
C PHE A 191 7.84 -19.00 -7.51
N HIS A 192 7.61 -20.16 -8.13
CA HIS A 192 7.01 -20.32 -9.45
C HIS A 192 7.66 -19.39 -10.48
N LEU A 193 8.97 -19.58 -10.67
CA LEU A 193 9.77 -18.72 -11.54
C LEU A 193 9.25 -18.76 -12.98
N GLN A 194 8.94 -17.58 -13.51
CA GLN A 194 8.56 -17.39 -14.90
C GLN A 194 9.75 -16.86 -15.69
N CYS A 195 10.12 -17.56 -16.75
CA CYS A 195 11.24 -17.18 -17.61
C CYS A 195 10.76 -16.32 -18.79
N VAL A 196 11.39 -15.15 -18.95
CA VAL A 196 11.24 -14.28 -20.10
C VAL A 196 12.54 -14.32 -20.90
N ALA A 197 12.44 -14.72 -22.17
CA ALA A 197 13.55 -14.70 -23.10
C ALA A 197 13.59 -13.38 -23.88
N ARG A 198 14.74 -12.71 -23.89
CA ARG A 198 14.95 -11.46 -24.62
C ARG A 198 16.06 -11.62 -25.65
N PRO A 199 15.77 -11.50 -26.96
CA PRO A 199 16.83 -11.46 -27.96
C PRO A 199 17.65 -10.17 -27.80
N GLY A 200 18.94 -10.25 -28.08
CA GLY A 200 19.86 -9.12 -28.03
C GLY A 200 21.02 -9.30 -28.99
N SER A 201 21.71 -8.19 -29.26
CA SER A 201 22.95 -8.19 -30.00
C SER A 201 23.91 -7.11 -29.52
N VAL A 202 25.19 -7.36 -29.67
CA VAL A 202 26.28 -6.42 -29.42
C VAL A 202 27.18 -6.39 -30.65
N CYS A 203 27.51 -5.19 -31.13
CA CYS A 203 28.36 -5.01 -32.31
C CYS A 203 29.58 -4.15 -31.94
N THR A 204 30.76 -4.75 -31.83
CA THR A 204 32.02 -4.06 -31.52
C THR A 204 33.25 -4.88 -31.89
N GLN A 205 34.37 -4.21 -32.17
CA GLN A 205 35.65 -4.88 -32.42
C GLN A 205 36.21 -5.56 -31.17
N ARG A 206 35.80 -5.10 -29.98
CA ARG A 206 36.23 -5.66 -28.68
C ARG A 206 35.74 -7.09 -28.42
N LEU A 207 34.88 -7.63 -29.28
CA LEU A 207 34.45 -9.03 -29.25
C LEU A 207 35.52 -9.99 -29.79
N VAL A 208 36.48 -9.48 -30.57
CA VAL A 208 37.53 -10.28 -31.20
C VAL A 208 38.68 -10.48 -30.19
N PRO A 209 39.14 -11.72 -29.96
CA PRO A 209 40.31 -11.98 -29.12
C PRO A 209 41.54 -11.18 -29.59
N GLY A 210 42.20 -10.49 -28.67
CA GLY A 210 43.34 -9.61 -28.96
C GLY A 210 42.97 -8.17 -29.34
N MET A 211 41.68 -7.82 -29.39
CA MET A 211 41.18 -6.46 -29.65
C MET A 211 40.37 -5.89 -28.47
N GLU A 212 40.55 -6.40 -27.26
CA GLU A 212 39.73 -6.06 -26.09
C GLU A 212 39.81 -4.57 -25.71
N ASN A 213 40.96 -3.94 -25.97
CA ASN A 213 41.21 -2.51 -25.74
C ASN A 213 41.00 -1.63 -26.98
N ALA A 214 40.52 -2.19 -28.10
CA ALA A 214 40.32 -1.42 -29.32
C ALA A 214 39.25 -0.34 -29.11
N GLU A 215 39.63 0.93 -29.23
CA GLU A 215 38.67 2.03 -29.33
C GLU A 215 38.21 2.16 -30.78
N LEU A 216 36.89 2.18 -31.00
CA LEU A 216 36.34 2.42 -32.33
C LEU A 216 36.76 3.82 -32.79
N SER A 217 37.51 3.89 -33.89
CA SER A 217 37.82 5.15 -34.56
C SER A 217 36.52 5.86 -34.95
N LYS A 218 36.54 7.19 -35.08
CA LYS A 218 35.35 7.99 -35.49
C LYS A 218 34.76 7.46 -36.82
N THR A 219 35.62 6.95 -37.70
CA THR A 219 35.28 6.31 -38.99
C THR A 219 34.56 4.97 -38.82
N GLU A 220 34.91 4.17 -37.81
CA GLU A 220 34.24 2.90 -37.50
C GLU A 220 32.92 3.07 -36.75
N LYS A 221 32.80 4.11 -35.90
CA LYS A 221 31.51 4.50 -35.31
C LYS A 221 30.49 4.90 -36.39
N MET A 222 30.94 5.56 -37.46
CA MET A 222 30.09 5.89 -38.61
C MET A 222 29.74 4.63 -39.42
N LYS A 223 30.68 3.70 -39.63
CA LYS A 223 30.40 2.38 -40.27
C LYS A 223 29.44 1.49 -39.46
N LYS A 224 29.44 1.59 -38.13
CA LYS A 224 28.46 0.95 -37.21
C LYS A 224 27.02 1.44 -37.49
N PHE A 225 26.86 2.69 -37.90
CA PHE A 225 25.55 3.28 -38.24
C PHE A 225 25.04 2.91 -39.65
N PHE A 226 25.92 2.47 -40.55
CA PHE A 226 25.60 2.13 -41.95
C PHE A 226 25.63 0.61 -42.26
N GLY A 227 25.69 -0.26 -41.25
CA GLY A 227 25.53 -1.72 -41.43
C GLY A 227 26.65 -2.41 -42.23
N ALA A 228 27.87 -1.87 -42.21
CA ALA A 228 28.99 -2.47 -42.94
C ALA A 228 29.40 -3.83 -42.33
N LYS A 229 29.66 -4.83 -43.19
CA LYS A 229 30.19 -6.19 -42.88
C LYS A 229 31.47 -6.24 -42.01
N SER A 230 32.06 -5.10 -41.66
CA SER A 230 33.38 -5.01 -41.02
C SER A 230 33.36 -4.99 -39.49
N VAL A 231 32.19 -4.85 -38.84
CA VAL A 231 32.09 -4.86 -37.37
C VAL A 231 31.50 -6.19 -36.90
N PRO A 232 32.21 -6.99 -36.11
CA PRO A 232 31.70 -8.23 -35.55
C PRO A 232 30.42 -7.99 -34.74
N ALA A 233 29.41 -8.82 -35.00
CA ALA A 233 28.12 -8.80 -34.34
C ALA A 233 27.91 -10.12 -33.59
N PHE A 234 27.72 -10.02 -32.29
CA PHE A 234 27.37 -11.13 -31.41
C PHE A 234 25.86 -11.09 -31.14
N PHE A 235 25.16 -12.18 -31.48
CA PHE A 235 23.72 -12.31 -31.23
C PHE A 235 23.48 -13.31 -30.11
N PHE A 236 22.50 -13.03 -29.26
CA PHE A 236 22.20 -13.86 -28.10
C PHE A 236 20.73 -13.76 -27.68
N ARG A 237 20.37 -14.63 -26.73
CA ARG A 237 19.14 -14.62 -25.97
C ARG A 237 19.47 -14.54 -24.49
N LEU A 238 18.94 -13.55 -23.80
CA LEU A 238 19.04 -13.42 -22.35
C LEU A 238 17.77 -13.98 -21.73
N ASP A 239 17.91 -15.10 -21.02
CA ASP A 239 16.85 -15.69 -20.22
C ASP A 239 16.86 -15.03 -18.84
N VAL A 240 15.74 -14.42 -18.46
CA VAL A 240 15.55 -13.82 -17.13
C VAL A 240 14.35 -14.50 -16.48
N SER A 241 14.58 -15.21 -15.38
CA SER A 241 13.51 -15.84 -14.60
C SER A 241 13.24 -15.06 -13.32
N LEU A 242 11.98 -14.69 -13.11
CA LEU A 242 11.53 -13.90 -11.98
C LEU A 242 10.36 -14.61 -11.28
N PRO A 243 10.13 -14.36 -9.99
CA PRO A 243 9.10 -15.05 -9.23
C PRO A 243 7.70 -14.56 -9.62
N SER A 244 6.78 -15.49 -9.76
CA SER A 244 5.35 -15.17 -9.89
C SER A 244 4.62 -15.26 -8.55
N VAL A 245 5.28 -15.79 -7.51
CA VAL A 245 4.81 -15.79 -6.13
C VAL A 245 5.95 -15.33 -5.21
N ILE A 246 5.67 -14.41 -4.30
CA ILE A 246 6.61 -13.97 -3.25
C ILE A 246 5.90 -14.02 -1.90
N GLN A 247 6.60 -14.38 -0.84
CA GLN A 247 6.07 -14.33 0.52
C GLN A 247 6.77 -13.25 1.35
N LEU A 248 5.98 -12.47 2.09
CA LEU A 248 6.50 -11.44 2.99
C LEU A 248 7.30 -12.05 4.15
N GLY A 249 8.39 -11.41 4.53
CA GLY A 249 9.19 -11.77 5.72
C GLY A 249 10.19 -12.91 5.53
N TYR A 250 10.37 -13.43 4.31
CA TYR A 250 11.28 -14.53 4.00
C TYR A 250 12.41 -14.15 3.04
N ASP A 251 13.27 -15.14 2.74
CA ASP A 251 14.51 -15.10 1.96
C ASP A 251 14.55 -14.15 0.75
N PRO A 252 15.75 -13.76 0.29
CA PRO A 252 15.90 -12.90 -0.87
C PRO A 252 15.10 -13.41 -2.07
N ILE A 253 14.45 -12.49 -2.77
CA ILE A 253 13.66 -12.73 -3.96
C ILE A 253 14.58 -13.26 -5.06
N PRO A 254 14.41 -14.50 -5.52
CA PRO A 254 15.29 -15.09 -6.52
C PRO A 254 15.08 -14.43 -7.87
N VAL A 255 16.18 -14.07 -8.55
CA VAL A 255 16.13 -13.59 -9.93
C VAL A 255 17.23 -14.30 -10.69
N LEU A 256 16.85 -15.18 -11.62
CA LEU A 256 17.82 -16.02 -12.33
C LEU A 256 18.13 -15.45 -13.70
N MET A 257 19.41 -15.31 -14.05
CA MET A 257 19.84 -14.82 -15.36
C MET A 257 20.80 -15.78 -16.05
N ARG A 258 20.62 -15.96 -17.36
CA ARG A 258 21.55 -16.71 -18.22
C ARG A 258 21.57 -16.13 -19.61
N LEU A 259 22.75 -16.03 -20.21
CA LEU A 259 22.92 -15.63 -21.59
C LEU A 259 23.23 -16.84 -22.46
N ILE A 260 22.43 -17.03 -23.51
CA ILE A 260 22.55 -18.11 -24.47
C ILE A 260 22.98 -17.51 -25.81
N PRO A 261 24.14 -17.93 -26.36
CA PRO A 261 24.60 -17.44 -27.65
C PRO A 261 23.69 -17.91 -28.80
N ASN A 262 23.55 -17.09 -29.83
CA ASN A 262 22.94 -17.44 -31.11
C ASN A 262 24.03 -17.55 -32.17
N TRP A 263 24.73 -18.70 -32.18
CA TRP A 263 25.86 -18.94 -33.08
C TRP A 263 25.53 -18.86 -34.57
N PRO A 264 24.36 -19.34 -35.06
CA PRO A 264 24.00 -19.23 -36.47
C PRO A 264 24.00 -17.77 -36.98
N ASN A 265 23.58 -16.83 -36.13
CA ASN A 265 23.48 -15.41 -36.49
C ASN A 265 24.72 -14.59 -36.11
N THR A 266 25.62 -15.14 -35.28
CA THR A 266 26.84 -14.49 -34.83
C THR A 266 27.89 -14.46 -35.95
N SER A 267 28.63 -13.35 -36.06
CA SER A 267 29.71 -13.19 -37.03
C SER A 267 30.75 -14.29 -36.92
N GLU A 268 31.23 -14.79 -38.06
CA GLU A 268 32.10 -15.96 -38.16
C GLU A 268 33.41 -15.82 -37.36
N ILE A 269 34.01 -14.63 -37.37
CA ILE A 269 35.27 -14.31 -36.65
C ILE A 269 35.17 -14.46 -35.12
N ILE A 270 33.97 -14.40 -34.56
CA ILE A 270 33.71 -14.55 -33.11
C ILE A 270 32.79 -15.73 -32.81
N ARG A 271 32.55 -16.62 -33.78
CA ARG A 271 31.75 -17.82 -33.57
C ARG A 271 32.47 -18.75 -32.60
N ASN A 272 31.75 -19.24 -31.60
CA ASN A 272 32.27 -20.08 -30.51
C ASN A 272 33.32 -19.38 -29.61
N VAL A 273 33.45 -18.05 -29.68
CA VAL A 273 34.28 -17.29 -28.73
C VAL A 273 33.48 -17.01 -27.47
N GLN A 274 33.97 -17.46 -26.32
CA GLN A 274 33.34 -17.22 -25.03
C GLN A 274 33.37 -15.73 -24.68
N GLN A 275 32.20 -15.17 -24.41
CA GLN A 275 32.04 -13.79 -23.97
C GLN A 275 31.83 -13.75 -22.45
N LYS A 276 32.15 -12.60 -21.83
CA LYS A 276 31.94 -12.36 -20.39
C LYS A 276 30.84 -11.31 -20.19
N PRO A 277 29.55 -11.70 -20.25
CA PRO A 277 28.48 -10.77 -19.96
C PRO A 277 28.45 -10.46 -18.47
N THR A 278 28.33 -9.18 -18.14
CA THR A 278 28.28 -8.70 -16.75
C THR A 278 27.02 -7.88 -16.52
N LEU A 279 26.31 -8.17 -15.43
CA LEU A 279 25.26 -7.33 -14.89
C LEU A 279 25.91 -6.13 -14.17
N ILE A 280 25.58 -4.92 -14.61
CA ILE A 280 26.11 -3.66 -14.08
C ILE A 280 25.18 -3.06 -13.03
N SER A 281 23.87 -3.21 -13.22
CA SER A 281 22.86 -2.80 -12.24
C SER A 281 21.55 -3.54 -12.47
N PHE A 282 20.87 -3.87 -11.38
CA PHE A 282 19.51 -4.38 -11.42
C PHE A 282 18.64 -3.57 -10.48
N LYS A 283 17.48 -3.16 -10.95
CA LYS A 283 16.46 -2.48 -10.17
C LYS A 283 15.18 -3.28 -10.29
N ALA A 284 14.56 -3.59 -9.16
CA ALA A 284 13.24 -4.20 -9.11
C ALA A 284 12.31 -3.40 -8.20
N THR A 285 11.05 -3.35 -8.56
CA THR A 285 10.03 -2.53 -7.93
C THR A 285 8.73 -3.32 -7.89
N LEU A 286 8.22 -3.50 -6.68
CA LEU A 286 6.88 -4.03 -6.46
C LEU A 286 5.89 -2.88 -6.64
N GLU A 287 5.05 -2.98 -7.65
CA GLU A 287 3.96 -2.04 -7.91
C GLU A 287 2.66 -2.63 -7.34
N SER A 288 2.17 -2.05 -6.26
CA SER A 288 0.90 -2.39 -5.65
C SER A 288 -0.21 -1.58 -6.31
N ARG A 289 -1.25 -2.25 -6.80
CA ARG A 289 -2.46 -1.63 -7.35
C ARG A 289 -3.60 -1.85 -6.37
N CYS A 290 -4.15 -0.77 -5.84
CA CYS A 290 -5.36 -0.80 -5.04
C CYS A 290 -6.55 -0.37 -5.89
N ASP A 291 -7.55 -1.22 -5.98
CA ASP A 291 -8.84 -0.94 -6.61
C ASP A 291 -9.90 -0.80 -5.52
N ILE A 292 -10.75 0.23 -5.63
CA ILE A 292 -11.89 0.45 -4.74
C ILE A 292 -13.18 0.48 -5.54
N ARG A 293 -14.25 0.00 -4.90
CA ARG A 293 -15.63 0.07 -5.41
C ARG A 293 -16.50 0.84 -4.42
N CYS A 294 -17.30 1.77 -4.92
CA CYS A 294 -18.19 2.62 -4.13
C CYS A 294 -19.61 2.56 -4.67
N ASP A 295 -20.58 2.86 -3.80
CA ASP A 295 -21.99 2.92 -4.18
C ASP A 295 -22.24 4.10 -5.14
N GLY A 296 -23.15 3.89 -6.08
CA GLY A 296 -23.52 4.88 -7.08
C GLY A 296 -24.97 4.68 -7.53
N TYR A 297 -25.62 5.76 -7.97
CA TYR A 297 -27.07 5.79 -8.24
C TYR A 297 -27.57 4.81 -9.34
N PHE A 298 -26.72 4.44 -10.29
CA PHE A 298 -27.09 3.56 -11.42
C PHE A 298 -26.11 2.42 -11.65
N ARG A 299 -24.91 2.51 -11.09
CA ARG A 299 -23.83 1.55 -11.20
C ARG A 299 -22.79 1.86 -10.15
N ALA A 300 -22.03 0.85 -9.76
CA ALA A 300 -20.87 1.03 -8.92
C ALA A 300 -19.88 2.04 -9.51
N ARG A 301 -19.22 2.78 -8.62
CA ARG A 301 -18.15 3.70 -8.96
C ARG A 301 -16.83 3.10 -8.55
N GLU A 302 -15.95 2.94 -9.52
CA GLU A 302 -14.63 2.38 -9.29
C GLU A 302 -13.56 3.46 -9.39
N ALA A 303 -12.49 3.23 -8.66
CA ALA A 303 -11.27 3.98 -8.80
C ALA A 303 -10.10 3.11 -8.38
N ASP A 304 -8.95 3.37 -8.98
CA ASP A 304 -7.70 2.71 -8.62
C ASP A 304 -6.58 3.73 -8.40
N TRP A 305 -5.53 3.27 -7.75
CA TRP A 305 -4.23 3.93 -7.71
C TRP A 305 -3.12 2.89 -7.57
N LYS A 306 -1.88 3.36 -7.82
CA LYS A 306 -0.68 2.53 -7.71
C LYS A 306 0.28 3.15 -6.71
N GLU A 307 0.92 2.29 -5.94
CA GLU A 307 2.04 2.61 -5.07
C GLU A 307 3.23 1.74 -5.48
N LYS A 308 4.45 2.27 -5.31
CA LYS A 308 5.67 1.60 -5.74
C LYS A 308 6.59 1.41 -4.55
N LEU A 309 7.04 0.18 -4.34
CA LEU A 309 8.03 -0.19 -3.35
C LEU A 309 9.27 -0.72 -4.08
N GLU A 310 10.37 0.02 -3.99
CA GLU A 310 11.65 -0.43 -4.53
C GLU A 310 12.21 -1.57 -3.66
N LEU A 311 12.58 -2.68 -4.30
CA LEU A 311 13.22 -3.79 -3.61
C LEU A 311 14.67 -3.39 -3.34
N GLN A 312 15.05 -3.38 -2.06
CA GLN A 312 16.37 -2.93 -1.64
C GLN A 312 17.34 -4.11 -1.50
N SER A 313 18.63 -3.78 -1.65
CA SER A 313 19.76 -4.58 -1.22
C SER A 313 20.23 -4.04 0.13
N GLU A 314 19.99 -4.76 1.23
CA GLU A 314 20.50 -4.32 2.54
C GLU A 314 22.02 -4.47 2.64
N ALA A 315 22.59 -5.41 1.89
CA ALA A 315 23.98 -5.82 2.05
C ALA A 315 25.04 -4.83 1.50
N HIS A 316 24.66 -3.81 0.72
CA HIS A 316 25.67 -3.13 -0.13
C HIS A 316 25.87 -1.63 0.04
N GLY A 317 25.09 -0.89 0.85
CA GLY A 317 25.42 0.50 1.20
C GLY A 317 25.77 1.43 0.01
N GLY A 318 25.19 1.19 -1.18
CA GLY A 318 25.51 1.93 -2.42
C GLY A 318 26.69 1.42 -3.25
N ARG A 319 27.33 0.30 -2.88
CA ARG A 319 28.40 -0.33 -3.66
C ARG A 319 27.81 -1.00 -4.92
N ARG A 320 28.34 -0.63 -6.10
CA ARG A 320 27.98 -1.29 -7.38
C ARG A 320 28.44 -2.74 -7.33
N VAL A 321 27.50 -3.67 -7.22
CA VAL A 321 27.76 -5.11 -7.37
C VAL A 321 27.69 -5.43 -8.85
N THR A 322 28.81 -5.90 -9.41
CA THR A 322 28.86 -6.49 -10.75
C THR A 322 28.74 -8.00 -10.64
N VAL A 323 27.79 -8.60 -11.35
CA VAL A 323 27.57 -10.05 -11.36
C VAL A 323 27.88 -10.59 -12.74
N GLU A 324 28.78 -11.57 -12.86
CA GLU A 324 29.01 -12.26 -14.14
C GLU A 324 27.80 -13.14 -14.47
N ILE A 325 27.24 -12.95 -15.66
CA ILE A 325 26.11 -13.74 -16.15
C ILE A 325 26.69 -14.99 -16.84
N PRO A 326 26.23 -16.21 -16.51
CA PRO A 326 26.70 -17.41 -17.17
C PRO A 326 26.44 -17.34 -18.68
N PHE A 327 27.51 -17.57 -19.44
CA PHE A 327 27.53 -17.73 -20.88
C PHE A 327 27.46 -19.22 -21.22
N SER A 328 26.27 -19.78 -21.38
CA SER A 328 26.14 -21.22 -21.64
C SER A 328 24.79 -21.58 -22.24
N GLU A 329 24.78 -22.54 -23.16
CA GLU A 329 23.55 -23.13 -23.71
C GLU A 329 22.85 -24.06 -22.70
N LYS A 330 23.61 -24.75 -21.85
CA LYS A 330 23.10 -25.80 -20.95
C LYS A 330 23.46 -25.61 -19.47
N GLY A 331 24.27 -24.60 -19.15
CA GLY A 331 24.70 -24.31 -17.79
C GLY A 331 23.57 -23.73 -16.91
N PRO A 332 23.73 -23.81 -15.57
CA PRO A 332 22.78 -23.22 -14.65
C PRO A 332 22.80 -21.68 -14.76
N PRO A 333 21.66 -21.00 -14.55
CA PRO A 333 21.62 -19.55 -14.44
C PRO A 333 22.27 -19.08 -13.12
N VAL A 334 22.67 -17.81 -13.08
CA VAL A 334 23.11 -17.17 -11.82
C VAL A 334 21.91 -16.56 -11.12
N ASP A 335 21.86 -16.69 -9.80
CA ASP A 335 20.86 -16.00 -8.97
C ASP A 335 21.35 -14.61 -8.59
N VAL A 336 20.95 -13.62 -9.40
CA VAL A 336 21.28 -12.21 -9.15
C VAL A 336 20.45 -11.65 -8.00
N GLY A 337 19.28 -12.23 -7.72
CA GLY A 337 18.43 -11.83 -6.60
C GLY A 337 19.10 -12.11 -5.26
N LYS A 338 19.68 -13.31 -5.12
CA LYS A 338 20.52 -13.67 -3.98
C LYS A 338 21.82 -12.86 -3.92
N ALA A 339 22.50 -12.66 -5.06
CA ALA A 339 23.74 -11.89 -5.11
C ALA A 339 23.55 -10.42 -4.69
N LEU A 340 22.36 -9.86 -4.97
CA LEU A 340 21.98 -8.50 -4.60
C LEU A 340 21.17 -8.44 -3.30
N ASP A 341 20.91 -9.56 -2.63
CA ASP A 341 20.07 -9.62 -1.42
C ASP A 341 18.74 -8.86 -1.58
N LEU A 342 18.02 -9.11 -2.69
CA LEU A 342 16.77 -8.40 -3.01
C LEU A 342 15.67 -8.79 -2.01
N ARG A 343 15.19 -7.85 -1.21
CA ARG A 343 14.14 -8.10 -0.19
C ARG A 343 12.97 -7.14 -0.31
N ILE A 344 11.80 -7.61 0.15
CA ILE A 344 10.64 -6.73 0.41
C ILE A 344 10.83 -6.13 1.81
N GLY A 345 11.36 -4.92 1.88
CA GLY A 345 11.33 -4.09 3.10
C GLY A 345 12.61 -4.08 3.94
N GLY A 346 13.46 -3.07 3.69
CA GLY A 346 14.55 -2.64 4.59
C GLY A 346 14.28 -1.31 5.29
N HIS A 347 13.06 -0.78 5.22
CA HIS A 347 12.64 0.41 5.97
C HIS A 347 11.48 0.05 6.88
N ALA A 348 11.79 -0.07 8.17
CA ALA A 348 10.79 -0.08 9.23
C ALA A 348 9.91 1.17 9.09
N GLY A 349 8.67 1.00 8.61
CA GLY A 349 7.66 2.07 8.62
C GLY A 349 6.88 2.30 7.32
N THR A 350 7.13 1.60 6.22
CA THR A 350 6.28 1.76 5.03
C THR A 350 5.09 0.81 5.06
N SER A 351 3.87 1.37 5.00
CA SER A 351 2.59 0.66 4.87
C SER A 351 2.40 -0.04 3.50
N LEU A 352 3.47 -0.47 2.84
CA LEU A 352 3.48 -0.78 1.40
C LEU A 352 3.77 -2.24 1.08
N ALA A 353 4.25 -3.04 2.04
CA ALA A 353 4.41 -4.48 1.87
C ALA A 353 3.17 -5.21 2.41
N PHE A 354 2.06 -5.11 1.68
CA PHE A 354 0.85 -5.88 1.95
C PHE A 354 0.76 -7.10 1.03
N HIS A 355 0.06 -8.14 1.48
CA HIS A 355 -0.25 -9.30 0.66
C HIS A 355 -1.42 -9.00 -0.28
N ASP A 356 -1.57 -9.79 -1.34
CA ASP A 356 -2.73 -9.70 -2.23
C ASP A 356 -4.00 -10.11 -1.49
N PHE A 357 -5.03 -9.27 -1.56
CA PHE A 357 -6.35 -9.60 -1.02
C PHE A 357 -7.45 -8.95 -1.85
N THR A 358 -8.65 -9.50 -1.75
CA THR A 358 -9.86 -8.90 -2.31
C THR A 358 -10.97 -9.01 -1.25
N THR A 359 -11.57 -7.87 -0.94
CA THR A 359 -12.80 -7.78 -0.12
C THR A 359 -13.93 -7.27 -1.00
N PHE A 360 -15.10 -7.00 -0.40
CA PHE A 360 -16.25 -6.46 -1.13
C PHE A 360 -15.96 -5.15 -1.86
N ASN A 361 -15.25 -4.20 -1.25
CA ASN A 361 -15.07 -2.85 -1.82
C ASN A 361 -13.61 -2.38 -1.93
N VAL A 362 -12.65 -3.23 -1.56
CA VAL A 362 -11.22 -2.94 -1.65
C VAL A 362 -10.50 -4.19 -2.15
N SER A 363 -9.65 -4.04 -3.16
CA SER A 363 -8.80 -5.10 -3.71
C SER A 363 -7.37 -4.59 -3.85
N LEU A 364 -6.39 -5.41 -3.46
CA LEU A 364 -4.97 -5.13 -3.59
C LEU A 364 -4.30 -6.26 -4.38
N SER A 365 -3.58 -5.88 -5.44
CA SER A 365 -2.82 -6.79 -6.29
C SER A 365 -1.44 -6.23 -6.60
N HIS A 366 -0.50 -7.09 -6.98
CA HIS A 366 0.88 -6.67 -7.20
C HIS A 366 1.42 -7.05 -8.57
N GLN A 367 2.39 -6.25 -9.01
CA GLN A 367 3.16 -6.48 -10.22
C GLN A 367 4.64 -6.19 -9.95
N LEU A 368 5.54 -7.05 -10.46
CA LEU A 368 6.97 -6.84 -10.36
C LEU A 368 7.48 -6.16 -11.63
N SER A 369 7.89 -4.90 -11.51
CA SER A 369 8.62 -4.14 -12.53
C SER A 369 10.12 -4.28 -12.30
N TRP A 370 10.90 -4.49 -13.36
CA TRP A 370 12.35 -4.61 -13.24
C TRP A 370 13.10 -4.00 -14.42
N THR A 371 14.35 -3.65 -14.18
CA THR A 371 15.29 -3.13 -15.17
C THR A 371 16.67 -3.70 -14.90
N ALA A 372 17.29 -4.32 -15.89
CA ALA A 372 18.66 -4.81 -15.84
C ALA A 372 19.52 -4.05 -16.85
N LYS A 373 20.67 -3.55 -16.40
CA LYS A 373 21.72 -3.01 -17.27
C LYS A 373 22.85 -4.01 -17.31
N CYS A 374 23.20 -4.46 -18.49
CA CYS A 374 24.22 -5.47 -18.72
C CYS A 374 25.28 -4.93 -19.68
N GLU A 375 26.44 -5.56 -19.72
CA GLU A 375 27.55 -5.18 -20.57
C GLU A 375 28.28 -6.43 -21.09
N ILE A 376 28.77 -6.36 -22.34
CA ILE A 376 29.66 -7.34 -22.97
C ILE A 376 30.69 -6.52 -23.73
N ALA A 377 31.98 -6.81 -23.50
CA ALA A 377 33.08 -6.15 -24.20
C ALA A 377 33.01 -4.60 -24.16
N GLY A 378 32.55 -4.02 -23.03
CA GLY A 378 32.41 -2.58 -22.85
C GLY A 378 31.18 -1.95 -23.54
N GLU A 379 30.34 -2.75 -24.21
CA GLU A 379 29.09 -2.28 -24.81
C GLU A 379 27.92 -2.63 -23.88
N GLY A 380 27.31 -1.58 -23.33
CA GLY A 380 26.17 -1.70 -22.42
C GLY A 380 24.83 -1.77 -23.14
N TRP A 381 23.89 -2.54 -22.61
CA TRP A 381 22.49 -2.52 -23.01
C TRP A 381 21.58 -2.58 -21.79
N THR A 382 20.33 -2.15 -21.98
CA THR A 382 19.31 -2.14 -20.91
C THR A 382 18.11 -2.95 -21.36
N ILE A 383 17.62 -3.80 -20.46
CA ILE A 383 16.37 -4.53 -20.62
C ILE A 383 15.44 -4.20 -19.47
N HIS A 384 14.15 -4.20 -19.76
CA HIS A 384 13.09 -4.00 -18.78
C HIS A 384 12.03 -5.06 -18.96
N GLY A 385 11.27 -5.28 -17.90
CA GLY A 385 10.14 -6.19 -17.93
C GLY A 385 9.21 -5.90 -16.77
N THR A 386 8.01 -6.43 -16.92
CA THR A 386 6.99 -6.34 -15.90
C THR A 386 6.18 -7.64 -15.92
N GLN A 387 5.89 -8.19 -14.75
CA GLN A 387 5.08 -9.40 -14.64
C GLN A 387 4.15 -9.36 -13.42
N PRO A 388 2.93 -9.92 -13.49
CA PRO A 388 2.09 -10.12 -12.32
C PRO A 388 2.84 -10.95 -11.26
N VAL A 389 2.63 -10.63 -9.99
CA VAL A 389 3.19 -11.40 -8.88
C VAL A 389 2.16 -11.50 -7.76
N LYS A 390 1.94 -12.71 -7.25
CA LYS A 390 1.11 -12.95 -6.08
C LYS A 390 1.96 -12.73 -4.84
N VAL A 391 1.61 -11.75 -4.01
CA VAL A 391 2.27 -11.55 -2.72
C VAL A 391 1.48 -12.27 -1.64
N LEU A 392 2.13 -13.20 -0.96
CA LEU A 392 1.57 -13.97 0.16
C LEU A 392 1.95 -13.31 1.48
N PRO A 393 1.05 -13.36 2.49
CA PRO A 393 1.38 -12.92 3.84
C PRO A 393 2.45 -13.81 4.47
N GLN A 394 3.13 -13.26 5.48
CA GLN A 394 4.07 -14.02 6.32
C GLN A 394 3.34 -15.20 6.99
N THR A 395 4.02 -16.35 7.10
CA THR A 395 3.50 -17.52 7.80
C THR A 395 3.22 -17.20 9.28
N SER A 396 2.08 -17.68 9.77
CA SER A 396 1.61 -17.51 11.16
C SER A 396 2.35 -18.39 12.18
N ASP A 397 3.22 -19.30 11.76
CA ASP A 397 3.99 -20.22 12.64
C ASP A 397 5.06 -19.52 13.49
N GLY A 398 5.23 -18.21 13.34
CA GLY A 398 5.98 -17.37 14.26
C GLY A 398 5.17 -16.90 15.47
N ARG A 399 4.23 -17.71 16.01
CA ARG A 399 3.60 -17.42 17.31
C ARG A 399 4.74 -17.03 18.26
N PRO A 400 4.78 -15.80 18.80
CA PRO A 400 5.47 -15.59 20.06
C PRO A 400 4.81 -16.61 20.99
N GLY A 401 5.56 -17.65 21.35
CA GLY A 401 5.04 -18.72 22.18
C GLY A 401 4.35 -18.12 23.40
N GLY A 402 3.32 -18.82 23.87
CA GLY A 402 2.76 -18.55 25.19
C GLY A 402 3.90 -18.30 26.19
N PHE A 403 3.77 -17.20 26.92
CA PHE A 403 4.51 -16.87 28.15
C PHE A 403 5.78 -17.70 28.39
N ALA A 404 6.83 -17.44 27.60
CA ALA A 404 8.19 -17.81 27.96
C ALA A 404 9.03 -16.54 27.94
N GLN A 405 9.32 -16.04 29.14
CA GLN A 405 10.30 -15.01 29.41
C GLN A 405 11.58 -15.29 28.60
N SER A 406 11.94 -14.38 27.72
CA SER A 406 13.35 -14.10 27.47
C SER A 406 13.57 -12.60 27.60
N GLN A 407 14.37 -12.27 28.60
CA GLN A 407 14.82 -10.93 28.88
C GLN A 407 15.79 -10.48 27.80
N SER A 408 15.87 -9.16 27.63
CA SER A 408 16.92 -8.39 26.96
C SER A 408 16.84 -8.25 25.43
N ALA A 409 16.05 -7.28 24.98
CA ALA A 409 16.58 -6.17 24.19
C ALA A 409 15.68 -4.95 24.41
N LYS A 410 16.20 -3.96 25.13
CA LYS A 410 15.58 -2.63 25.24
C LYS A 410 15.64 -1.97 23.87
N THR A 411 14.64 -2.18 23.04
CA THR A 411 14.36 -1.30 21.92
C THR A 411 13.25 -0.37 22.37
N GLN A 412 13.64 0.83 22.81
CA GLN A 412 12.75 1.98 22.86
C GLN A 412 12.25 2.23 21.43
N ARG A 413 11.14 1.58 21.07
CA ARG A 413 10.42 1.89 19.84
C ARG A 413 9.64 3.16 20.12
N ALA A 414 10.19 4.26 19.63
CA ALA A 414 9.63 5.59 19.77
C ALA A 414 8.19 5.62 19.24
N GLU A 415 7.27 6.07 20.09
CA GLU A 415 5.91 6.49 19.78
C GLU A 415 5.91 7.79 18.94
N SER A 416 6.72 7.89 17.88
CA SER A 416 6.92 9.15 17.14
C SER A 416 5.98 9.36 15.96
N TRP A 417 4.75 8.81 16.00
CA TRP A 417 3.73 9.06 14.97
C TRP A 417 2.74 10.15 15.39
N MET A 418 2.91 10.73 16.58
CA MET A 418 2.16 11.89 17.06
C MET A 418 3.11 13.08 17.25
N VAL A 419 3.60 13.64 16.16
CA VAL A 419 4.03 15.05 16.18
C VAL A 419 2.81 15.84 15.71
N PRO A 420 2.10 16.59 16.57
CA PRO A 420 1.13 17.56 16.09
C PRO A 420 1.87 18.51 15.14
N PRO A 421 1.26 18.93 14.01
CA PRO A 421 1.87 19.95 13.18
C PRO A 421 2.23 21.15 14.06
N ALA A 422 3.41 21.73 13.86
CA ALA A 422 3.82 22.94 14.56
C ALA A 422 2.66 23.94 14.51
N GLU A 423 2.35 24.56 15.66
CA GLU A 423 1.27 25.54 15.82
C GLU A 423 1.33 26.54 14.66
N VAL A 424 0.43 26.35 13.68
CA VAL A 424 0.15 27.37 12.69
C VAL A 424 -0.55 28.47 13.46
N GLU A 425 -0.06 29.71 13.30
CA GLU A 425 -0.64 30.89 13.94
C GLU A 425 -2.16 30.86 13.90
N PRO A 426 -2.84 31.21 15.01
CA PRO A 426 -4.29 31.18 15.07
C PRO A 426 -4.87 32.01 13.90
N PRO A 427 -5.96 31.55 13.28
CA PRO A 427 -6.59 32.32 12.21
C PRO A 427 -6.91 33.74 12.70
N PRO A 428 -6.80 34.75 11.82
CA PRO A 428 -7.00 36.14 12.19
C PRO A 428 -8.36 36.31 12.85
N THR A 429 -8.38 37.12 13.90
CA THR A 429 -9.61 37.43 14.62
C THR A 429 -10.60 38.14 13.69
N PHE A 430 -11.90 38.02 13.96
CA PHE A 430 -12.94 38.72 13.19
C PHE A 430 -12.67 40.24 13.06
N ALA A 431 -12.07 40.85 14.08
CA ALA A 431 -11.69 42.27 14.10
C ALA A 431 -10.45 42.61 13.24
N GLU A 432 -9.65 41.62 12.86
CA GLU A 432 -8.53 41.76 11.92
C GLU A 432 -9.02 41.61 10.48
N VAL A 433 -9.93 40.67 10.23
CA VAL A 433 -10.58 40.49 8.92
C VAL A 433 -11.38 41.74 8.53
N GLU A 434 -12.15 42.34 9.46
CA GLU A 434 -12.87 43.59 9.18
C GLU A 434 -11.94 44.79 8.92
N ARG A 435 -10.73 44.80 9.50
CA ARG A 435 -9.75 45.87 9.25
C ARG A 435 -9.08 45.71 7.89
N ASP A 436 -8.84 44.48 7.45
CA ASP A 436 -8.22 44.21 6.15
C ASP A 436 -9.20 44.39 4.99
N ASP A 437 -10.48 44.04 5.17
CA ASP A 437 -11.54 44.36 4.19
C ASP A 437 -11.72 45.87 4.00
N LYS A 438 -11.61 46.65 5.09
CA LYS A 438 -11.65 48.13 5.02
C LYS A 438 -10.42 48.72 4.33
N LYS A 439 -9.24 48.10 4.48
CA LYS A 439 -8.03 48.53 3.76
C LYS A 439 -8.11 48.17 2.28
N GLN A 440 -8.69 47.02 1.93
CA GLN A 440 -8.89 46.60 0.54
C GLN A 440 -9.94 47.45 -0.19
N SER A 441 -11.00 47.89 0.50
CA SER A 441 -11.98 48.82 -0.08
C SER A 441 -11.38 50.21 -0.36
N ILE A 442 -10.43 50.67 0.46
CA ILE A 442 -9.73 51.94 0.26
C ILE A 442 -8.71 51.84 -0.88
N ALA A 443 -8.00 50.72 -1.00
CA ALA A 443 -7.07 50.46 -2.11
C ALA A 443 -7.79 50.35 -3.47
N ASN A 444 -8.96 49.71 -3.52
CA ASN A 444 -9.76 49.61 -4.74
C ASN A 444 -10.39 50.94 -5.17
N ALA A 445 -10.72 51.83 -4.22
CA ALA A 445 -11.22 53.17 -4.53
C ALA A 445 -10.15 54.10 -5.14
N GLN A 446 -8.85 53.83 -4.90
CA GLN A 446 -7.74 54.59 -5.49
C GLN A 446 -7.33 54.10 -6.89
N THR A 447 -7.81 52.95 -7.35
CA THR A 447 -7.40 52.35 -8.63
C THR A 447 -8.39 52.59 -9.77
N VAL A 448 -9.57 53.16 -9.50
CA VAL A 448 -10.65 53.40 -10.50
C VAL A 448 -10.65 54.85 -11.02
N GLY A 449 -9.67 55.67 -10.61
CA GLY A 449 -9.59 57.09 -10.92
C GLY A 449 -8.71 57.45 -12.11
N GLU A 450 -8.60 56.65 -13.18
CA GLU A 450 -7.91 57.07 -14.41
C GLU A 450 -8.35 56.19 -15.61
N GLY A 451 -9.06 56.78 -16.59
CA GLY A 451 -9.37 56.09 -17.85
C GLY A 451 -10.69 56.46 -18.52
N VAL A 452 -10.81 57.72 -18.97
CA VAL A 452 -11.80 58.19 -19.96
C VAL A 452 -11.48 57.61 -21.34
N GLY A 453 -12.48 57.20 -22.13
CA GLY A 453 -12.28 56.98 -23.58
C GLY A 453 -13.39 56.24 -24.32
N THR A 454 -14.26 56.99 -24.98
CA THR A 454 -15.36 56.63 -25.89
C THR A 454 -14.99 55.76 -27.10
N SER A 455 -15.88 54.85 -27.55
CA SER A 455 -16.40 54.81 -28.92
C SER A 455 -17.40 53.66 -29.12
N SER A 456 -18.58 54.00 -29.64
CA SER A 456 -19.62 53.11 -30.14
C SER A 456 -19.28 52.54 -31.53
N LYS A 457 -19.68 51.29 -31.80
CA LYS A 457 -20.25 50.86 -33.09
C LYS A 457 -20.85 49.45 -33.01
N SER A 458 -22.03 49.36 -33.60
CA SER A 458 -22.91 48.22 -33.86
C SER A 458 -22.31 47.19 -34.82
N GLY A 459 -22.67 45.92 -34.65
CA GLY A 459 -22.43 44.85 -35.62
C GLY A 459 -23.11 43.55 -35.21
N GLN A 460 -24.30 43.35 -35.74
CA GLN A 460 -25.14 42.17 -35.65
C GLN A 460 -24.72 41.21 -36.78
N GLU A 461 -24.38 39.96 -36.47
CA GLU A 461 -24.32 38.89 -37.48
C GLU A 461 -24.49 37.51 -36.84
N ASP A 462 -25.57 36.84 -37.26
CA ASP A 462 -25.88 35.43 -37.11
C ASP A 462 -24.81 34.56 -37.77
N TYR A 463 -24.50 33.38 -37.22
CA TYR A 463 -24.22 32.20 -38.07
C TYR A 463 -24.39 30.88 -37.28
N SER A 464 -25.40 30.13 -37.71
CA SER A 464 -25.68 28.73 -37.42
C SER A 464 -24.71 27.79 -38.16
N GLY A 465 -24.39 26.62 -37.59
CA GLY A 465 -23.82 25.52 -38.38
C GLY A 465 -23.31 24.33 -37.57
N TYR A 466 -24.18 23.36 -37.29
CA TYR A 466 -23.80 21.98 -36.97
C TYR A 466 -23.78 21.15 -38.27
N PRO A 467 -22.86 20.18 -38.43
CA PRO A 467 -23.11 19.02 -39.26
C PRO A 467 -23.34 17.77 -38.40
N LYS A 468 -24.45 17.10 -38.70
CA LYS A 468 -24.65 15.66 -38.45
C LYS A 468 -24.01 14.92 -39.61
N GLU A 469 -23.27 13.85 -39.32
CA GLU A 469 -23.11 12.74 -40.26
C GLU A 469 -23.28 11.40 -39.53
N LYS A 470 -24.20 10.61 -40.07
CA LYS A 470 -24.27 9.16 -39.96
C LYS A 470 -24.05 8.63 -41.37
N GLN A 471 -23.20 7.63 -41.51
CA GLN A 471 -23.48 6.41 -42.28
C GLN A 471 -22.86 5.24 -41.54
#